data_AF-A0A7C5JTP1-F1
#
_entry.id   AF-A0A7C5JTP1-F1
#
_cell.length_a   1.000
_cell.length_b   1.000
_cell.length_c   1.000
_cell.angle_alpha   90.00
_cell.angle_beta   90.00
_cell.angle_gamma   90.00
#
_symmetry.space_group_name_H-M   'P 1'
#
loop_
_entity.id
_entity.type
_entity.pdbx_description
1 polymer ?
#
loop_
_entity_poly.entity_id
_entity_poly.type
_entity_poly.pdbx_seq_one_letter_code
_entity_poly.pdbx_strand_id
1 'polypeptide(L)'
;MTAPPAVALADGSVAQIEADIPSGGFAVAAILAKARHFEAWSQAVGGGDVGFLAALGDMFPEIDPLDASNDIDPPSPPPDDFFQLPFPLGATWRFSGPHSWYGGANYPDRSSIDFSTPWSNYPDRPYKNTVAAAPGEAFIHEPSNTSIPCWVEIDHGGGWSTSYYHLVNIGPAGTIGGMSRNQLIGSIGTEICNYGFATGPHVHFTLWYNGAPYDLEGIKLSGWAVHAGPDGEDPYFSGYLERDGQQLDPWNWLTNDYHEYYGDTLDYSLRFYGTGSGGVDRLRVPVDDPRSTAPGPPIDMGFHDFVLEWWMKAEPGANSAPEITCGANDNWKQGNILFDRSRSTGTNEWGVSITSGIIAFGVTGSSGSARTICSQTRVDDGAWHHITIQRNRFDSTSGIYADGQLWLFVDGVLQTTEIGPTGDISYPDDALPGSTCPDGVCADDGYLIVGARKYDQGSAFSGWIDDVRVSWWLRYLGNFIPPSEPHPQDGYTVSLHRFSEGTAETIYDTGGYDGGTSNGSLA
;
A
#
# COMPACT_ATOMS: atom_id res chain seq x y z
N MET A 1 -10.14 1.00 41.97
CA MET A 1 -11.60 1.09 41.80
C MET A 1 -11.88 2.46 41.20
N THR A 2 -12.04 2.48 39.88
CA THR A 2 -12.48 3.63 39.09
C THR A 2 -13.89 4.01 39.53
N ALA A 3 -14.18 5.31 39.60
CA ALA A 3 -15.55 5.75 39.88
C ALA A 3 -16.45 5.34 38.70
N PRO A 4 -17.67 4.84 38.95
CA PRO A 4 -18.60 4.49 37.88
C PRO A 4 -18.84 5.71 36.98
N PRO A 5 -18.98 5.50 35.66
CA PRO A 5 -19.20 6.59 34.72
C PRO A 5 -20.48 7.35 35.07
N ALA A 6 -20.50 8.66 34.83
CA ALA A 6 -21.62 9.51 35.20
C ALA A 6 -21.92 10.54 34.09
N VAL A 7 -23.20 10.88 33.93
CA VAL A 7 -23.65 11.87 32.96
C VAL A 7 -24.30 13.05 33.65
N ALA A 8 -23.97 14.26 33.21
CA ALA A 8 -24.61 15.49 33.65
C ALA A 8 -25.88 15.72 32.82
N LEU A 9 -27.00 15.97 33.51
CA LEU A 9 -28.31 16.19 32.91
C LEU A 9 -28.56 17.67 32.63
N ALA A 10 -29.53 17.96 31.77
CA ALA A 10 -29.92 19.32 31.40
C ALA A 10 -30.39 20.18 32.60
N ASP A 11 -30.81 19.55 33.70
CA ASP A 11 -31.21 20.21 34.95
C ASP A 11 -30.05 20.41 35.94
N GLY A 12 -28.83 20.03 35.56
CA GLY A 12 -27.62 20.14 36.38
C GLY A 12 -27.43 19.00 37.39
N SER A 13 -28.35 18.02 37.44
CA SER A 13 -28.15 16.82 38.23
C SER A 13 -27.19 15.84 37.56
N VAL A 14 -26.62 14.91 38.33
CA VAL A 14 -25.68 13.91 37.86
C VAL A 14 -26.29 12.52 38.05
N ALA A 15 -26.43 11.77 36.95
CA ALA A 15 -26.83 10.37 37.01
C ALA A 15 -25.59 9.48 37.00
N GLN A 16 -25.50 8.59 37.98
CA GLN A 16 -24.53 7.50 37.97
C GLN A 16 -25.00 6.43 36.99
N ILE A 17 -24.09 6.00 36.13
CA ILE A 17 -24.32 4.91 35.20
C ILE A 17 -23.73 3.64 35.82
N GLU A 18 -24.42 2.51 35.65
CA GLU A 18 -23.89 1.23 36.12
C GLU A 18 -22.54 0.95 35.46
N ALA A 19 -21.60 0.42 36.24
CA ALA A 19 -20.21 0.27 35.82
C ALA A 19 -20.01 -0.78 34.73
N ASP A 20 -21.03 -1.60 34.48
CA ASP A 20 -21.10 -2.69 33.51
C ASP A 20 -21.96 -2.36 32.28
N ILE A 21 -22.44 -1.11 32.13
CA ILE A 21 -23.07 -0.72 30.88
C ILE A 21 -21.98 -0.65 29.78
N PRO A 22 -22.19 -1.25 28.61
CA PRO A 22 -21.26 -1.10 27.49
C PRO A 22 -21.38 0.28 26.85
N SER A 23 -20.38 0.61 26.05
CA SER A 23 -20.16 1.94 25.46
C SER A 23 -21.34 2.46 24.64
N GLY A 24 -22.01 1.60 23.87
CA GLY A 24 -23.21 1.96 23.12
C GLY A 24 -24.34 2.41 24.05
N GLY A 25 -24.53 1.69 25.17
CA GLY A 25 -25.45 2.08 26.23
C GLY A 25 -25.07 3.39 26.90
N PHE A 26 -23.77 3.61 27.17
CA PHE A 26 -23.26 4.87 27.70
C PHE A 26 -23.44 6.05 26.73
N ALA A 27 -23.17 5.86 25.43
CA ALA A 27 -23.30 6.90 24.41
C ALA A 27 -24.76 7.34 24.24
N VAL A 28 -25.69 6.38 24.18
CA VAL A 28 -27.13 6.66 24.16
C VAL A 28 -27.57 7.37 25.44
N ALA A 29 -27.08 6.93 26.60
CA ALA A 29 -27.33 7.57 27.88
C ALA A 29 -26.81 9.03 27.93
N ALA A 30 -25.61 9.29 27.44
CA ALA A 30 -25.00 10.61 27.39
C ALA A 30 -25.71 11.57 26.41
N ILE A 31 -26.16 11.07 25.25
CA ILE A 31 -26.95 11.84 24.29
C ILE A 31 -28.30 12.24 24.89
N LEU A 32 -28.99 11.30 25.52
CA LEU A 32 -30.30 11.55 26.13
C LEU A 32 -30.20 12.51 27.33
N ALA A 33 -29.09 12.49 28.08
CA ALA A 33 -28.89 13.35 29.25
C ALA A 33 -28.88 14.84 28.91
N LYS A 34 -28.40 15.20 27.70
CA LYS A 34 -28.29 16.60 27.25
C LYS A 34 -29.65 17.28 27.00
N ALA A 35 -30.75 16.53 26.90
CA ALA A 35 -32.06 17.05 26.48
C ALA A 35 -33.21 16.73 27.45
N ARG A 36 -32.94 16.14 28.61
CA ARG A 36 -33.95 15.59 29.53
C ARG A 36 -33.60 15.90 30.99
N HIS A 37 -34.63 16.09 31.82
CA HIS A 37 -34.50 16.06 33.28
C HIS A 37 -34.43 14.61 33.76
N PHE A 38 -33.89 14.37 34.96
CA PHE A 38 -33.55 13.02 35.47
C PHE A 38 -34.65 11.96 35.27
N GLU A 39 -35.92 12.31 35.55
CA GLU A 39 -37.06 11.38 35.46
C GLU A 39 -37.37 10.95 34.01
N ALA A 40 -37.35 11.89 33.07
CA ALA A 40 -37.57 11.61 31.64
C ALA A 40 -36.35 10.94 30.98
N TRP A 41 -35.15 11.19 31.52
CA TRP A 41 -33.93 10.49 31.10
C TRP A 41 -33.95 9.04 31.57
N SER A 42 -34.21 8.79 32.85
CA SER A 42 -34.26 7.45 33.45
C SER A 42 -35.30 6.56 32.78
N GLN A 43 -36.45 7.10 32.36
CA GLN A 43 -37.44 6.37 31.57
C GLN A 43 -36.97 6.04 30.16
N ALA A 44 -36.16 6.89 29.54
CA ALA A 44 -35.68 6.70 28.17
C ALA A 44 -34.50 5.71 28.10
N VAL A 45 -33.68 5.59 29.14
CA VAL A 45 -32.54 4.65 29.19
C VAL A 45 -32.81 3.38 29.98
N GLY A 46 -33.80 3.36 30.87
CA GLY A 46 -34.10 2.24 31.75
C GLY A 46 -34.98 1.15 31.14
N GLY A 47 -35.15 0.03 31.86
CA GLY A 47 -35.90 -1.15 31.42
C GLY A 47 -37.43 -1.08 31.58
N GLY A 48 -38.04 0.10 31.48
CA GLY A 48 -39.50 0.22 31.42
C GLY A 48 -40.06 -0.10 30.03
N ASP A 49 -41.37 -0.38 29.92
CA ASP A 49 -42.07 -0.81 28.69
C ASP A 49 -41.97 0.15 27.47
N VAL A 50 -41.29 1.29 27.61
CA VAL A 50 -41.09 2.32 26.56
C VAL A 50 -39.65 2.87 26.52
N GLY A 51 -38.69 2.23 27.20
CA GLY A 51 -37.28 2.64 27.22
C GLY A 51 -36.49 2.20 25.98
N PHE A 52 -35.31 2.78 25.75
CA PHE A 52 -34.45 2.47 24.59
C PHE A 52 -34.16 0.97 24.46
N LEU A 53 -33.82 0.29 25.56
CA LEU A 53 -33.56 -1.15 25.54
C LEU A 53 -34.79 -1.98 25.17
N ALA A 54 -35.99 -1.57 25.62
CA ALA A 54 -37.24 -2.22 25.27
C ALA A 54 -37.59 -1.98 23.78
N ALA A 55 -37.46 -0.73 23.31
CA ALA A 55 -37.70 -0.40 21.91
C ALA A 55 -36.68 -1.05 20.96
N LEU A 56 -35.40 -1.10 21.35
CA LEU A 56 -34.34 -1.76 20.59
C LEU A 56 -34.56 -3.27 20.56
N GLY A 57 -34.85 -3.90 21.70
CA GLY A 57 -35.14 -5.34 21.78
C GLY A 57 -36.43 -5.74 21.05
N ASP A 58 -37.44 -4.87 21.00
CA ASP A 58 -38.67 -5.11 20.24
C ASP A 58 -38.45 -4.96 18.72
N MET A 59 -37.62 -4.01 18.30
CA MET A 59 -37.37 -3.73 16.88
C MET A 59 -36.25 -4.58 16.27
N PHE A 60 -35.27 -4.97 17.09
CA PHE A 60 -34.07 -5.71 16.71
C PHE A 60 -33.78 -6.79 17.77
N PRO A 61 -34.65 -7.81 17.89
CA PRO A 61 -34.56 -8.82 18.96
C PRO A 61 -33.27 -9.65 18.93
N GLU A 62 -32.56 -9.64 17.81
CA GLU A 62 -31.24 -10.24 17.65
C GLU A 62 -30.07 -9.40 18.16
N ILE A 63 -30.28 -8.12 18.50
CA ILE A 63 -29.24 -7.22 19.01
C ILE A 63 -29.35 -7.15 20.54
N ASP A 64 -28.36 -7.69 21.23
CA ASP A 64 -28.16 -7.44 22.66
C ASP A 64 -27.16 -6.27 22.84
N PRO A 65 -27.64 -5.06 23.19
CA PRO A 65 -26.75 -3.94 23.41
C PRO A 65 -25.89 -4.10 24.67
N LEU A 66 -26.18 -5.10 25.54
CA LEU A 66 -25.39 -5.48 26.72
C LEU A 66 -24.47 -6.67 26.45
N ASP A 67 -24.39 -7.15 25.20
CA ASP A 67 -23.49 -8.25 24.86
C ASP A 67 -22.05 -7.88 25.23
N ALA A 68 -21.34 -8.82 25.85
CA ALA A 68 -19.96 -8.64 26.29
C ALA A 68 -18.99 -8.37 25.11
N SER A 69 -19.39 -8.66 23.87
CA SER A 69 -18.68 -8.27 22.66
C SER A 69 -18.71 -6.76 22.39
N ASN A 70 -19.57 -5.99 23.05
CA ASN A 70 -19.60 -4.52 22.99
C ASN A 70 -18.68 -3.84 24.02
N ASP A 71 -17.80 -4.60 24.69
CA ASP A 71 -16.81 -4.07 25.62
C ASP A 71 -15.85 -3.13 24.88
N ILE A 72 -15.55 -1.97 25.46
CA ILE A 72 -14.61 -1.00 24.88
C ILE A 72 -13.25 -1.00 25.59
N ASP A 73 -13.11 -1.82 26.62
CA ASP A 73 -11.85 -2.07 27.27
C ASP A 73 -11.28 -3.39 26.72
N PRO A 74 -10.30 -3.34 25.81
CA PRO A 74 -9.74 -4.55 25.22
C PRO A 74 -8.98 -5.35 26.29
N PRO A 75 -8.97 -6.69 26.18
CA PRO A 75 -8.23 -7.55 27.13
C PRO A 75 -6.72 -7.32 27.08
N SER A 76 -6.22 -6.83 25.95
CA SER A 76 -4.83 -6.42 25.73
C SER A 76 -4.74 -5.46 24.55
N PRO A 77 -3.76 -4.54 24.52
CA PRO A 77 -3.48 -3.76 23.32
C PRO A 77 -3.04 -4.66 22.15
N PRO A 78 -3.07 -4.15 20.91
CA PRO A 78 -2.51 -4.84 19.74
C PRO A 78 -1.02 -5.14 19.95
N PRO A 79 -0.48 -6.20 19.34
CA PRO A 79 0.96 -6.47 19.35
C PRO A 79 1.77 -5.28 18.84
N ASP A 80 2.99 -5.13 19.37
CA ASP A 80 3.90 -4.02 19.05
C ASP A 80 4.23 -3.90 17.54
N ASP A 81 4.23 -5.03 16.82
CA ASP A 81 4.51 -5.16 15.39
C ASP A 81 3.23 -5.16 14.52
N PHE A 82 2.07 -4.95 15.13
CA PHE A 82 0.81 -5.06 14.41
C PHE A 82 0.61 -3.93 13.39
N PHE A 83 0.90 -2.68 13.77
CA PHE A 83 0.70 -1.52 12.91
C PHE A 83 2.01 -0.94 12.38
N GLN A 84 2.04 -0.67 11.06
CA GLN A 84 2.98 0.27 10.47
C GLN A 84 2.42 1.70 10.49
N LEU A 85 3.24 2.67 10.10
CA LEU A 85 2.79 4.04 9.85
C LEU A 85 1.88 4.08 8.59
N PRO A 86 0.86 4.96 8.54
CA PRO A 86 -0.17 4.94 7.50
C PRO A 86 0.27 5.66 6.20
N PHE A 87 1.55 5.62 5.88
CA PHE A 87 2.13 6.10 4.62
C PHE A 87 3.14 5.07 4.08
N PRO A 88 3.47 5.05 2.78
CA PRO A 88 4.24 3.97 2.16
C PRO A 88 5.53 3.61 2.89
N LEU A 89 5.88 2.32 2.94
CA LEU A 89 7.18 1.87 3.44
C LEU A 89 8.32 2.57 2.68
N GLY A 90 9.30 3.09 3.42
CA GLY A 90 10.40 3.92 2.92
C GLY A 90 10.05 5.41 2.80
N ALA A 91 8.77 5.81 2.83
CA ALA A 91 8.42 7.23 2.77
C ALA A 91 8.70 7.95 4.10
N THR A 92 8.89 9.27 4.04
CA THR A 92 9.17 10.11 5.21
C THR A 92 8.21 11.29 5.28
N TRP A 93 7.38 11.33 6.33
CA TRP A 93 6.30 12.31 6.51
C TRP A 93 6.47 13.05 7.84
N ARG A 94 5.65 14.06 8.10
CA ARG A 94 5.51 14.72 9.40
C ARG A 94 4.29 14.20 10.13
N PHE A 95 4.29 14.31 11.45
CA PHE A 95 3.16 13.98 12.32
C PHE A 95 2.75 15.16 13.20
N SER A 96 1.46 15.29 13.53
CA SER A 96 0.98 16.17 14.60
C SER A 96 1.07 15.48 15.96
N GLY A 97 0.76 16.17 17.06
CA GLY A 97 0.62 15.51 18.36
C GLY A 97 -0.68 14.68 18.47
N PRO A 98 -0.73 13.65 19.35
CA PRO A 98 -1.93 12.83 19.53
C PRO A 98 -3.13 13.65 20.03
N HIS A 99 -4.28 13.45 19.43
CA HIS A 99 -5.52 14.17 19.71
C HIS A 99 -6.74 13.24 19.56
N SER A 100 -7.93 13.72 19.92
CA SER A 100 -9.17 12.96 19.74
C SER A 100 -9.58 12.88 18.28
N TRP A 101 -10.45 11.92 17.96
CA TRP A 101 -11.12 11.85 16.65
C TRP A 101 -11.82 13.15 16.25
N TYR A 102 -12.41 13.84 17.23
CA TYR A 102 -13.12 15.11 16.99
C TYR A 102 -12.19 16.33 16.93
N GLY A 103 -10.92 16.15 17.26
CA GLY A 103 -9.93 17.20 17.39
C GLY A 103 -10.09 18.10 18.63
N GLY A 104 -9.05 18.87 18.92
CA GLY A 104 -9.03 19.87 19.98
C GLY A 104 -8.75 19.34 21.40
N ALA A 105 -8.49 20.28 22.33
CA ALA A 105 -7.92 19.99 23.65
C ALA A 105 -8.93 19.48 24.73
N ASN A 106 -10.23 19.44 24.43
CA ASN A 106 -11.29 19.23 25.44
C ASN A 106 -11.87 17.81 25.45
N TYR A 107 -11.28 16.87 24.73
CA TYR A 107 -11.76 15.50 24.62
C TYR A 107 -10.85 14.56 25.42
N PRO A 108 -11.41 13.54 26.08
CA PRO A 108 -10.63 12.62 26.90
C PRO A 108 -9.84 11.60 26.08
N ASP A 109 -10.27 11.30 24.84
CA ASP A 109 -9.57 10.38 23.95
C ASP A 109 -8.37 11.04 23.24
N ARG A 110 -7.29 10.29 23.07
CA ARG A 110 -6.10 10.64 22.27
C ARG A 110 -5.89 9.59 21.18
N SER A 111 -6.99 9.28 20.48
CA SER A 111 -7.11 8.16 19.56
C SER A 111 -6.49 8.39 18.18
N SER A 112 -6.07 9.62 17.90
CA SER A 112 -5.81 10.08 16.54
C SER A 112 -4.50 10.85 16.42
N ILE A 113 -3.92 10.80 15.24
CA ILE A 113 -2.69 11.50 14.88
C ILE A 113 -2.75 11.87 13.39
N ASP A 114 -2.30 13.07 13.03
CA ASP A 114 -2.30 13.50 11.64
C ASP A 114 -0.94 13.26 11.01
N PHE A 115 -0.91 12.62 9.84
CA PHE A 115 0.32 12.49 9.05
C PHE A 115 0.21 13.27 7.76
N SER A 116 1.27 14.02 7.42
CA SER A 116 1.28 14.87 6.24
C SER A 116 2.67 15.05 5.64
N THR A 117 2.69 15.55 4.40
CA THR A 117 3.89 16.12 3.78
C THR A 117 3.75 17.65 3.73
N PRO A 118 4.78 18.42 3.33
CA PRO A 118 4.66 19.87 3.20
C PRO A 118 3.51 20.27 2.28
N TRP A 119 2.61 21.13 2.77
CA TRP A 119 1.36 21.49 2.09
C TRP A 119 1.51 22.37 0.84
N SER A 120 2.73 22.83 0.50
CA SER A 120 2.94 23.86 -0.53
C SER A 120 2.56 23.44 -1.95
N ASN A 121 2.34 22.13 -2.19
CA ASN A 121 2.24 21.53 -3.51
C ASN A 121 0.98 20.65 -3.64
N TYR A 122 -0.15 21.04 -3.05
CA TYR A 122 -1.38 20.25 -3.10
C TYR A 122 -2.49 20.90 -3.95
N PRO A 123 -3.19 20.14 -4.82
CA PRO A 123 -2.97 18.74 -5.20
C PRO A 123 -2.04 18.62 -6.42
N ASP A 124 -0.72 18.67 -6.23
CA ASP A 124 0.22 18.35 -7.31
C ASP A 124 0.42 16.83 -7.42
N ARG A 125 0.61 16.36 -8.66
CA ARG A 125 0.94 14.96 -8.94
C ARG A 125 2.46 14.74 -8.84
N PRO A 126 2.94 13.57 -8.37
CA PRO A 126 2.15 12.44 -7.86
C PRO A 126 1.47 12.79 -6.54
N TYR A 127 0.23 12.32 -6.39
CA TYR A 127 -0.52 12.48 -5.15
C TYR A 127 0.25 11.86 -3.98
N LYS A 128 0.01 12.36 -2.76
CA LYS A 128 0.63 11.82 -1.54
C LYS A 128 -0.32 10.79 -0.94
N ASN A 129 0.04 9.53 -1.04
CA ASN A 129 -0.87 8.45 -0.73
C ASN A 129 -0.72 7.90 0.69
N THR A 130 -1.85 7.57 1.31
CA THR A 130 -1.93 6.82 2.56
C THR A 130 -2.14 5.33 2.26
N VAL A 131 -1.65 4.48 3.15
CA VAL A 131 -1.67 3.01 3.01
C VAL A 131 -2.21 2.37 4.27
N ALA A 132 -2.68 1.13 4.14
CA ALA A 132 -3.15 0.34 5.26
C ALA A 132 -2.02 0.07 6.29
N ALA A 133 -2.26 0.48 7.53
CA ALA A 133 -1.34 0.26 8.66
C ALA A 133 -1.23 -1.22 9.05
N ALA A 134 -2.28 -2.02 8.82
CA ALA A 134 -2.30 -3.46 9.04
C ALA A 134 -3.32 -4.12 8.10
N PRO A 135 -3.24 -5.45 7.89
CA PRO A 135 -4.22 -6.17 7.08
C PRO A 135 -5.60 -6.19 7.73
N GLY A 136 -6.66 -6.24 6.94
CA GLY A 136 -8.04 -6.30 7.44
C GLY A 136 -9.08 -6.12 6.34
N GLU A 137 -10.36 -6.17 6.68
CA GLU A 137 -11.46 -5.91 5.76
C GLU A 137 -11.75 -4.40 5.68
N ALA A 138 -11.60 -3.81 4.50
CA ALA A 138 -11.75 -2.38 4.30
C ALA A 138 -13.15 -1.99 3.79
N PHE A 139 -13.64 -0.85 4.25
CA PHE A 139 -14.88 -0.24 3.79
C PHE A 139 -14.79 1.28 3.76
N ILE A 140 -15.48 1.87 2.79
CA ILE A 140 -15.60 3.33 2.63
C ILE A 140 -16.95 3.75 3.21
N HIS A 141 -16.91 4.66 4.19
CA HIS A 141 -18.11 5.18 4.83
C HIS A 141 -18.90 6.11 3.91
N GLU A 142 -20.23 6.09 4.06
CA GLU A 142 -21.13 7.00 3.34
C GLU A 142 -20.91 8.45 3.80
N PRO A 143 -20.81 9.42 2.86
CA PRO A 143 -20.66 10.81 3.20
C PRO A 143 -21.96 11.37 3.80
N SER A 144 -21.84 12.09 4.90
CA SER A 144 -22.97 12.65 5.64
C SER A 144 -23.34 14.08 5.23
N ASN A 145 -22.40 14.85 4.66
CA ASN A 145 -22.63 16.26 4.31
C ASN A 145 -22.09 16.68 2.92
N THR A 146 -21.38 15.78 2.22
CA THR A 146 -20.95 15.95 0.83
C THR A 146 -21.51 14.82 -0.04
N SER A 147 -21.22 14.85 -1.34
CA SER A 147 -21.50 13.75 -2.26
C SER A 147 -20.30 12.86 -2.55
N ILE A 148 -19.16 13.08 -1.87
CA ILE A 148 -17.88 12.42 -2.16
C ILE A 148 -17.39 11.79 -0.85
N PRO A 149 -17.21 10.45 -0.80
CA PRO A 149 -16.61 9.78 0.35
C PRO A 149 -15.16 10.23 0.58
N CYS A 150 -14.74 10.24 1.84
CA CYS A 150 -13.40 10.66 2.25
C CYS A 150 -12.88 9.92 3.49
N TRP A 151 -13.57 8.86 3.90
CA TRP A 151 -13.31 8.08 5.10
C TRP A 151 -13.25 6.60 4.75
N VAL A 152 -12.10 5.99 5.00
CA VAL A 152 -11.92 4.54 4.96
C VAL A 152 -11.71 4.02 6.37
N GLU A 153 -12.32 2.89 6.69
CA GLU A 153 -12.05 2.12 7.89
C GLU A 153 -11.63 0.71 7.50
N ILE A 154 -10.66 0.14 8.24
CA ILE A 154 -10.16 -1.21 8.06
C ILE A 154 -10.39 -1.97 9.36
N ASP A 155 -11.25 -2.99 9.33
CA ASP A 155 -11.48 -3.92 10.42
C ASP A 155 -10.41 -5.01 10.43
N HIS A 156 -9.62 -5.05 11.51
CA HIS A 156 -8.52 -5.99 11.70
C HIS A 156 -8.96 -7.28 12.42
N GLY A 157 -10.23 -7.36 12.83
CA GLY A 157 -10.76 -8.43 13.65
C GLY A 157 -10.48 -8.25 15.14
N GLY A 158 -11.15 -9.05 15.96
CA GLY A 158 -11.01 -8.99 17.43
C GLY A 158 -11.46 -7.66 18.05
N GLY A 159 -12.21 -6.84 17.32
CA GLY A 159 -12.71 -5.53 17.74
C GLY A 159 -11.83 -4.35 17.30
N TRP A 160 -10.61 -4.59 16.80
CA TRP A 160 -9.70 -3.52 16.41
C TRP A 160 -9.98 -3.03 14.99
N SER A 161 -10.10 -1.71 14.81
CA SER A 161 -10.11 -1.10 13.48
C SER A 161 -9.27 0.16 13.43
N THR A 162 -8.79 0.51 12.23
CA THR A 162 -8.14 1.80 11.97
C THR A 162 -8.94 2.59 10.95
N SER A 163 -9.04 3.90 11.16
CA SER A 163 -9.69 4.83 10.22
C SER A 163 -8.69 5.81 9.62
N TYR A 164 -8.97 6.19 8.38
CA TYR A 164 -8.20 7.10 7.55
C TYR A 164 -9.14 8.15 6.99
N TYR A 165 -9.00 9.39 7.49
CA TYR A 165 -9.90 10.49 7.17
C TYR A 165 -9.20 11.64 6.42
N HIS A 166 -10.00 12.54 5.85
CA HIS A 166 -9.61 13.63 4.94
C HIS A 166 -9.08 13.16 3.58
N LEU A 167 -9.53 12.00 3.10
CA LEU A 167 -8.99 11.40 1.89
C LEU A 167 -9.68 11.84 0.60
N VAL A 168 -8.96 11.70 -0.51
CA VAL A 168 -9.47 11.75 -1.88
C VAL A 168 -9.02 10.48 -2.62
N ASN A 169 -9.60 10.23 -3.80
CA ASN A 169 -9.24 9.09 -4.67
C ASN A 169 -9.46 7.69 -4.04
N ILE A 170 -10.47 7.55 -3.16
CA ILE A 170 -10.78 6.27 -2.49
C ILE A 170 -11.88 5.45 -3.18
N GLY A 171 -12.59 6.02 -4.17
CA GLY A 171 -13.71 5.36 -4.83
C GLY A 171 -15.08 5.60 -4.15
N PRO A 172 -16.14 4.89 -4.58
CA PRO A 172 -17.49 5.02 -4.01
C PRO A 172 -17.60 4.34 -2.64
N ALA A 173 -18.61 4.73 -1.84
CA ALA A 173 -18.90 4.13 -0.55
C ALA A 173 -19.28 2.63 -0.65
N GLY A 174 -18.98 1.88 0.41
CA GLY A 174 -19.27 0.44 0.51
C GLY A 174 -18.05 -0.41 0.85
N THR A 175 -18.25 -1.73 0.91
CA THR A 175 -17.18 -2.71 1.18
C THR A 175 -16.20 -2.77 0.01
N ILE A 176 -14.91 -2.61 0.32
CA ILE A 176 -13.80 -2.77 -0.63
C ILE A 176 -13.31 -4.23 -0.62
N GLY A 177 -13.28 -4.84 0.57
CA GLY A 177 -12.77 -6.19 0.83
C GLY A 177 -11.43 -6.18 1.54
N GLY A 178 -10.80 -7.35 1.63
CA GLY A 178 -9.50 -7.53 2.28
C GLY A 178 -8.40 -6.63 1.70
N MET A 179 -7.73 -5.90 2.59
CA MET A 179 -6.52 -5.15 2.33
C MET A 179 -5.33 -5.80 3.02
N SER A 180 -4.19 -5.78 2.35
CA SER A 180 -2.90 -6.13 2.94
C SER A 180 -2.25 -4.90 3.57
N ARG A 181 -1.35 -5.12 4.53
CA ARG A 181 -0.45 -4.07 5.04
C ARG A 181 0.25 -3.34 3.89
N ASN A 182 0.48 -2.04 4.03
CA ASN A 182 1.13 -1.21 3.02
C ASN A 182 0.38 -1.17 1.67
N GLN A 183 -0.87 -1.63 1.58
CA GLN A 183 -1.68 -1.49 0.38
C GLN A 183 -2.21 -0.05 0.30
N LEU A 184 -2.16 0.52 -0.90
CA LEU A 184 -2.72 1.84 -1.21
C LEU A 184 -4.21 1.91 -0.83
N ILE A 185 -4.58 2.94 -0.06
CA ILE A 185 -5.98 3.27 0.27
C ILE A 185 -6.47 4.42 -0.61
N GLY A 186 -5.73 5.52 -0.64
CA GLY A 186 -6.08 6.75 -1.35
C GLY A 186 -5.08 7.85 -1.07
N SER A 187 -5.42 9.08 -1.44
CA SER A 187 -4.54 10.24 -1.26
C SER A 187 -4.99 11.12 -0.10
N ILE A 188 -4.03 11.71 0.62
CA ILE A 188 -4.34 12.74 1.61
C ILE A 188 -4.99 13.95 0.95
N GLY A 189 -5.87 14.61 1.65
CA GLY A 189 -6.56 15.80 1.18
C GLY A 189 -7.12 16.61 2.34
N THR A 190 -8.15 17.41 2.05
CA THR A 190 -8.80 18.29 3.04
C THR A 190 -10.31 18.04 3.10
N GLU A 191 -10.76 16.87 2.65
CA GLU A 191 -12.19 16.57 2.54
C GLU A 191 -12.83 16.36 3.91
N ILE A 192 -14.07 16.82 4.07
CA ILE A 192 -14.80 16.83 5.35
C ILE A 192 -16.18 16.19 5.21
N CYS A 193 -16.24 15.08 4.46
CA CYS A 193 -17.47 14.38 4.05
C CYS A 193 -18.40 13.96 5.20
N ASN A 194 -17.88 13.91 6.42
CA ASN A 194 -18.57 13.58 7.67
C ASN A 194 -18.32 14.66 8.74
N TYR A 195 -18.33 15.93 8.31
CA TYR A 195 -18.03 17.12 9.11
C TYR A 195 -16.56 17.19 9.55
N GLY A 196 -16.23 18.11 10.47
CA GLY A 196 -14.86 18.37 10.89
C GLY A 196 -14.19 19.51 10.11
N PHE A 197 -12.86 19.60 10.24
CA PHE A 197 -12.06 20.67 9.68
C PHE A 197 -10.64 20.20 9.36
N ALA A 198 -10.04 20.70 8.28
CA ALA A 198 -8.66 20.44 7.89
C ALA A 198 -7.96 21.74 7.51
N THR A 199 -6.78 22.01 8.08
CA THR A 199 -5.96 23.20 7.76
C THR A 199 -5.11 23.03 6.51
N GLY A 200 -4.82 21.78 6.15
CA GLY A 200 -4.03 21.40 5.00
C GLY A 200 -4.12 19.88 4.79
N PRO A 201 -3.55 19.37 3.70
CA PRO A 201 -3.64 17.96 3.35
C PRO A 201 -2.94 17.06 4.37
N HIS A 202 -3.68 16.10 4.93
CA HIS A 202 -3.16 15.09 5.84
C HIS A 202 -4.08 13.85 5.82
N VAL A 203 -3.57 12.72 6.32
CA VAL A 203 -4.43 11.64 6.79
C VAL A 203 -4.62 11.82 8.28
N HIS A 204 -5.87 11.92 8.71
CA HIS A 204 -6.23 11.82 10.13
C HIS A 204 -6.43 10.34 10.44
N PHE A 205 -5.40 9.73 11.03
CA PHE A 205 -5.34 8.30 11.37
C PHE A 205 -5.92 8.11 12.77
N THR A 206 -6.79 7.11 12.96
CA THR A 206 -7.47 6.87 14.24
C THR A 206 -7.57 5.40 14.56
N LEU A 207 -7.33 5.04 15.81
CA LEU A 207 -7.51 3.68 16.33
C LEU A 207 -8.87 3.55 17.01
N TRP A 208 -9.53 2.42 16.77
CA TRP A 208 -10.82 2.09 17.34
C TRP A 208 -10.79 0.70 17.97
N TYR A 209 -11.60 0.53 19.02
CA TYR A 209 -11.93 -0.77 19.59
C TYR A 209 -13.44 -0.90 19.76
N ASN A 210 -14.04 -1.94 19.15
CA ASN A 210 -15.48 -2.19 19.13
C ASN A 210 -16.32 -0.94 18.80
N GLY A 211 -15.84 -0.15 17.81
CA GLY A 211 -16.52 1.03 17.30
C GLY A 211 -16.37 2.31 18.15
N ALA A 212 -15.58 2.27 19.24
CA ALA A 212 -15.24 3.46 20.03
C ALA A 212 -13.78 3.89 19.78
N PRO A 213 -13.47 5.20 19.77
CA PRO A 213 -12.08 5.67 19.69
C PRO A 213 -11.27 5.11 20.86
N TYR A 214 -10.10 4.56 20.56
CA TYR A 214 -9.20 3.97 21.56
C TYR A 214 -7.93 4.82 21.67
N ASP A 215 -7.45 5.05 22.89
CA ASP A 215 -6.27 5.89 23.16
C ASP A 215 -5.00 5.33 22.49
N LEU A 216 -4.21 6.17 21.83
CA LEU A 216 -2.94 5.78 21.25
C LEU A 216 -1.80 5.69 22.26
N GLU A 217 -1.98 6.14 23.51
CA GLU A 217 -0.92 6.05 24.53
C GLU A 217 -0.31 4.64 24.62
N GLY A 218 0.99 4.55 24.35
CA GLY A 218 1.76 3.30 24.35
C GLY A 218 1.59 2.41 23.12
N ILE A 219 0.63 2.70 22.23
CA ILE A 219 0.47 1.97 20.96
C ILE A 219 1.67 2.25 20.06
N LYS A 220 2.15 1.21 19.38
CA LYS A 220 3.30 1.31 18.48
C LYS A 220 2.89 1.39 17.02
N LEU A 221 3.45 2.37 16.32
CA LEU A 221 3.37 2.52 14.87
C LEU A 221 4.77 2.39 14.28
N SER A 222 5.05 1.29 13.59
CA SER A 222 6.43 0.95 13.14
C SER A 222 7.45 0.97 14.29
N GLY A 223 7.03 0.49 15.47
CA GLY A 223 7.88 0.45 16.67
C GLY A 223 7.97 1.76 17.44
N TRP A 224 7.45 2.87 16.90
CA TRP A 224 7.35 4.14 17.63
C TRP A 224 6.16 4.11 18.58
N ALA A 225 6.42 4.10 19.88
CA ALA A 225 5.40 4.26 20.91
C ALA A 225 4.86 5.69 20.87
N VAL A 226 3.55 5.82 20.85
CA VAL A 226 2.86 7.11 20.88
C VAL A 226 2.67 7.55 22.33
N HIS A 227 2.98 8.82 22.63
CA HIS A 227 2.76 9.43 23.94
C HIS A 227 1.93 10.70 23.82
N ALA A 228 0.78 10.73 24.50
CA ALA A 228 -0.13 11.86 24.49
C ALA A 228 0.43 13.07 25.25
N GLY A 229 0.09 14.26 24.78
CA GLY A 229 0.37 15.51 25.48
C GLY A 229 -0.46 15.67 26.75
N PRO A 230 -0.01 16.50 27.72
CA PRO A 230 -0.77 16.79 28.93
C PRO A 230 -2.16 17.38 28.64
N ASP A 231 -3.13 17.09 29.51
CA ASP A 231 -4.45 17.71 29.43
C ASP A 231 -4.37 19.24 29.53
N GLY A 232 -5.15 19.93 28.69
CA GLY A 232 -5.23 21.39 28.66
C GLY A 232 -4.14 22.09 27.83
N GLU A 233 -3.18 21.34 27.27
CA GLU A 233 -2.28 21.85 26.23
C GLU A 233 -2.90 21.71 24.84
N ASP A 234 -2.31 22.38 23.85
CA ASP A 234 -2.71 22.19 22.45
C ASP A 234 -2.22 20.80 22.00
N PRO A 235 -3.14 19.85 21.74
CA PRO A 235 -2.75 18.47 21.47
C PRO A 235 -2.01 18.34 20.13
N TYR A 236 -2.17 19.26 19.18
CA TYR A 236 -1.48 19.22 17.89
C TYR A 236 0.02 19.54 17.99
N PHE A 237 0.47 20.11 19.11
CA PHE A 237 1.85 20.53 19.35
C PHE A 237 2.44 19.94 20.64
N SER A 238 1.76 18.98 21.27
CA SER A 238 2.20 18.31 22.50
C SER A 238 2.17 16.77 22.33
N GLY A 239 2.73 16.05 23.29
CA GLY A 239 3.01 14.62 23.14
C GLY A 239 4.29 14.38 22.34
N TYR A 240 4.58 13.13 22.02
CA TYR A 240 5.77 12.73 21.24
C TYR A 240 5.68 11.28 20.77
N LEU A 241 6.60 10.89 19.88
CA LEU A 241 6.86 9.49 19.52
C LEU A 241 8.20 9.05 20.10
N GLU A 242 8.26 7.84 20.65
CA GLU A 242 9.49 7.27 21.22
C GLU A 242 9.83 5.90 20.61
N ARG A 243 11.10 5.71 20.22
CA ARG A 243 11.64 4.41 19.81
C ARG A 243 13.12 4.33 20.18
N ASP A 244 13.53 3.24 20.84
CA ASP A 244 14.93 2.98 21.24
C ASP A 244 15.62 4.13 21.99
N GLY A 245 14.86 4.86 22.82
CA GLY A 245 15.35 6.02 23.56
C GLY A 245 15.53 7.29 22.72
N GLN A 246 15.16 7.27 21.43
CA GLN A 246 14.97 8.46 20.61
C GLN A 246 13.54 8.98 20.78
N GLN A 247 13.42 10.27 21.05
CA GLN A 247 12.16 11.00 21.07
C GLN A 247 12.05 11.89 19.84
N LEU A 248 10.86 11.91 19.22
CA LEU A 248 10.48 12.86 18.19
C LEU A 248 9.28 13.68 18.67
N ASP A 249 9.44 14.99 18.70
CA ASP A 249 8.33 15.92 18.99
C ASP A 249 7.46 16.15 17.74
N PRO A 250 6.19 16.57 17.90
CA PRO A 250 5.31 16.91 16.79
C PRO A 250 5.98 17.82 15.75
N TRP A 251 5.62 17.58 14.49
CA TRP A 251 6.14 18.25 13.28
C TRP A 251 7.57 17.89 12.87
N ASN A 252 8.23 16.98 13.58
CA ASN A 252 9.43 16.32 13.08
C ASN A 252 9.12 15.37 11.91
N TRP A 253 10.17 15.03 11.17
CA TRP A 253 10.11 14.04 10.11
C TRP A 253 10.24 12.63 10.68
N LEU A 254 9.46 11.71 10.14
CA LEU A 254 9.33 10.33 10.55
C LEU A 254 9.32 9.43 9.31
N THR A 255 10.20 8.45 9.27
CA THR A 255 10.31 7.48 8.18
C THR A 255 9.53 6.22 8.53
N ASN A 256 8.79 5.66 7.56
CA ASN A 256 8.16 4.36 7.72
C ASN A 256 9.13 3.24 7.32
N ASP A 257 9.93 2.83 8.29
CA ASP A 257 10.94 1.77 8.19
C ASP A 257 10.48 0.47 8.87
N TYR A 258 9.17 0.22 8.95
CA TYR A 258 8.60 -0.97 9.60
C TYR A 258 9.30 -2.28 9.17
N HIS A 259 9.56 -2.43 7.87
CA HIS A 259 10.18 -3.62 7.28
C HIS A 259 11.65 -3.80 7.67
N GLU A 260 12.37 -2.72 7.98
CA GLU A 260 13.76 -2.79 8.48
C GLU A 260 13.78 -3.01 9.99
N TYR A 261 12.84 -2.38 10.71
CA TYR A 261 12.80 -2.43 12.18
C TYR A 261 12.30 -3.77 12.71
N TYR A 262 11.25 -4.33 12.10
CA TYR A 262 10.68 -5.65 12.46
C TYR A 262 11.07 -6.77 11.51
N GLY A 263 11.77 -6.46 10.41
CA GLY A 263 12.39 -7.46 9.57
C GLY A 263 13.42 -8.28 10.35
N ASP A 264 13.68 -9.49 9.88
CA ASP A 264 14.84 -10.21 10.41
C ASP A 264 16.14 -9.61 9.83
N THR A 265 17.27 -9.91 10.45
CA THR A 265 18.57 -9.40 10.01
C THR A 265 19.19 -10.28 8.91
N LEU A 266 18.40 -11.14 8.27
CA LEU A 266 18.87 -12.05 7.24
C LEU A 266 18.50 -11.50 5.86
N ASP A 267 19.47 -11.49 4.97
CA ASP A 267 19.21 -11.21 3.57
C ASP A 267 18.68 -12.49 2.90
N TYR A 268 17.52 -12.38 2.27
CA TYR A 268 16.93 -13.44 1.47
C TYR A 268 16.91 -13.04 0.00
N SER A 269 16.68 -14.04 -0.85
CA SER A 269 16.38 -13.82 -2.26
C SER A 269 15.23 -14.72 -2.66
N LEU A 270 14.50 -14.32 -3.69
CA LEU A 270 13.36 -15.08 -4.18
C LEU A 270 13.83 -16.18 -5.13
N ARG A 271 13.52 -17.44 -4.79
CA ARG A 271 13.87 -18.63 -5.59
C ARG A 271 12.70 -19.03 -6.49
N PHE A 272 12.96 -19.12 -7.80
CA PHE A 272 12.04 -19.67 -8.80
C PHE A 272 12.53 -21.03 -9.29
N TYR A 273 11.65 -22.03 -9.39
CA TYR A 273 12.00 -23.40 -9.77
C TYR A 273 11.89 -23.67 -11.27
N GLY A 274 11.21 -22.80 -12.03
CA GLY A 274 10.98 -22.94 -13.46
C GLY A 274 9.77 -23.83 -13.79
N THR A 275 8.77 -23.90 -12.91
CA THR A 275 7.60 -24.78 -13.08
C THR A 275 6.79 -24.44 -14.34
N GLY A 276 6.55 -23.16 -14.59
CA GLY A 276 5.93 -22.64 -15.82
C GLY A 276 4.50 -23.12 -16.12
N SER A 277 3.83 -23.73 -15.13
CA SER A 277 2.47 -24.24 -15.27
C SER A 277 1.75 -24.29 -13.92
N GLY A 278 0.42 -24.31 -13.94
CA GLY A 278 -0.44 -24.38 -12.76
C GLY A 278 -0.65 -23.05 -12.03
N GLY A 279 -0.23 -21.92 -12.60
CA GLY A 279 -0.34 -20.61 -11.95
C GLY A 279 0.51 -20.42 -10.69
N VAL A 280 1.50 -21.31 -10.47
CA VAL A 280 2.44 -21.30 -9.33
C VAL A 280 3.85 -20.87 -9.76
N ASP A 281 4.76 -20.77 -8.79
CA ASP A 281 6.17 -20.46 -8.96
C ASP A 281 6.38 -19.10 -9.64
N ARG A 282 5.60 -18.11 -9.20
CA ARG A 282 5.64 -16.75 -9.75
C ARG A 282 5.32 -15.70 -8.70
N LEU A 283 5.85 -14.51 -8.91
CA LEU A 283 5.44 -13.30 -8.21
C LEU A 283 4.50 -12.51 -9.12
N ARG A 284 3.37 -12.07 -8.57
CA ARG A 284 2.38 -11.20 -9.20
C ARG A 284 2.47 -9.81 -8.60
N VAL A 285 2.79 -8.80 -9.39
CA VAL A 285 2.70 -7.40 -8.95
C VAL A 285 1.61 -6.70 -9.76
N PRO A 286 0.54 -6.17 -9.15
CA PRO A 286 -0.51 -5.50 -9.91
C PRO A 286 0.07 -4.34 -10.74
N VAL A 287 -0.36 -4.23 -12.00
CA VAL A 287 -0.07 -3.07 -12.87
C VAL A 287 -1.35 -2.31 -13.20
N ASP A 288 -2.52 -2.91 -13.02
CA ASP A 288 -3.82 -2.26 -13.21
C ASP A 288 -4.92 -3.06 -12.49
N ASP A 289 -6.03 -2.41 -12.12
CA ASP A 289 -7.27 -3.11 -11.76
C ASP A 289 -8.22 -3.05 -12.97
N PRO A 290 -8.45 -4.17 -13.69
CA PRO A 290 -9.27 -4.18 -14.89
C PRO A 290 -10.76 -3.87 -14.63
N ARG A 291 -11.17 -3.71 -13.37
CA ARG A 291 -12.52 -3.28 -12.96
C ARG A 291 -12.61 -1.77 -12.76
N SER A 292 -11.48 -1.07 -12.83
CA SER A 292 -11.36 0.37 -12.65
C SER A 292 -11.06 1.08 -13.96
N THR A 293 -11.12 2.41 -13.93
CA THR A 293 -10.58 3.31 -14.97
C THR A 293 -9.58 4.30 -14.36
N ALA A 294 -9.24 4.08 -13.09
CA ALA A 294 -8.21 4.86 -12.40
C ALA A 294 -6.84 4.39 -12.87
N PRO A 295 -5.83 5.29 -12.88
CA PRO A 295 -4.48 4.89 -13.21
C PRO A 295 -3.98 3.71 -12.37
N GLY A 296 -3.22 2.82 -13.01
CA GLY A 296 -2.58 1.70 -12.34
C GLY A 296 -1.60 2.14 -11.23
N PRO A 297 -1.17 1.20 -10.36
CA PRO A 297 -0.13 1.46 -9.38
C PRO A 297 1.20 1.90 -10.03
N PRO A 298 2.12 2.50 -9.25
CA PRO A 298 3.33 3.12 -9.80
C PRO A 298 4.21 2.22 -10.68
N ILE A 299 4.19 0.90 -10.47
CA ILE A 299 4.93 -0.06 -11.32
C ILE A 299 4.36 -0.22 -12.74
N ASP A 300 3.24 0.43 -13.07
CA ASP A 300 2.77 0.56 -14.44
C ASP A 300 3.72 1.45 -15.28
N MET A 301 4.80 0.84 -15.75
CA MET A 301 5.84 1.52 -16.50
C MET A 301 5.49 1.66 -17.98
N GLY A 302 5.91 2.78 -18.57
CA GLY A 302 5.86 3.01 -20.02
C GLY A 302 5.41 4.41 -20.42
N PHE A 303 4.68 5.11 -19.54
CA PHE A 303 4.26 6.49 -19.76
C PHE A 303 5.41 7.50 -19.60
N HIS A 304 6.38 7.17 -18.74
CA HIS A 304 7.66 7.87 -18.56
C HIS A 304 8.84 7.04 -19.05
N ASP A 305 10.05 7.60 -18.93
CA ASP A 305 11.26 6.79 -18.98
C ASP A 305 11.15 5.70 -17.91
N PHE A 306 11.76 4.55 -18.15
CA PHE A 306 11.87 3.58 -17.08
C PHE A 306 13.23 2.91 -17.04
N VAL A 307 13.62 2.55 -15.82
CA VAL A 307 14.74 1.67 -15.50
C VAL A 307 14.19 0.53 -14.67
N LEU A 308 14.52 -0.70 -15.05
CA LEU A 308 14.35 -1.89 -14.22
C LEU A 308 15.74 -2.48 -14.01
N GLU A 309 16.14 -2.62 -12.75
CA GLU A 309 17.40 -3.22 -12.36
C GLU A 309 17.20 -4.19 -11.20
N TRP A 310 17.96 -5.28 -11.20
CA TRP A 310 17.83 -6.36 -10.23
C TRP A 310 19.12 -7.18 -10.15
N TRP A 311 19.26 -7.94 -9.07
CA TRP A 311 20.24 -9.00 -8.95
C TRP A 311 19.62 -10.33 -9.35
N MET A 312 20.35 -11.15 -10.09
CA MET A 312 19.92 -12.52 -10.37
C MET A 312 21.06 -13.52 -10.35
N LYS A 313 20.71 -14.77 -10.08
CA LYS A 313 21.60 -15.91 -10.22
C LYS A 313 20.88 -17.05 -10.93
N ALA A 314 21.55 -17.70 -11.88
CA ALA A 314 21.06 -18.90 -12.53
C ALA A 314 22.19 -19.93 -12.69
N GLU A 315 21.87 -21.20 -12.49
CA GLU A 315 22.84 -22.28 -12.67
C GLU A 315 23.00 -22.64 -14.16
N PRO A 316 24.21 -23.07 -14.59
CA PRO A 316 24.43 -23.51 -15.96
C PRO A 316 23.44 -24.59 -16.41
N GLY A 317 22.70 -24.30 -17.48
CA GLY A 317 21.72 -25.24 -18.05
C GLY A 317 20.39 -25.36 -17.30
N ALA A 318 20.16 -24.58 -16.24
CA ALA A 318 18.87 -24.53 -15.54
C ALA A 318 17.76 -23.88 -16.39
N ASN A 319 18.14 -23.04 -17.35
CA ASN A 319 17.23 -22.36 -18.26
C ASN A 319 17.49 -22.84 -19.70
N SER A 320 16.62 -23.73 -20.18
CA SER A 320 16.84 -24.51 -21.41
C SER A 320 16.21 -23.91 -22.67
N ALA A 321 15.63 -22.72 -22.60
CA ALA A 321 15.04 -22.08 -23.78
C ALA A 321 16.09 -21.91 -24.89
N PRO A 322 15.71 -22.20 -26.15
CA PRO A 322 16.64 -22.13 -27.27
C PRO A 322 17.15 -20.70 -27.48
N GLU A 323 18.27 -20.58 -28.18
CA GLU A 323 18.76 -19.28 -28.66
C GLU A 323 17.71 -18.59 -29.53
N ILE A 324 17.51 -17.29 -29.29
CA ILE A 324 16.59 -16.46 -30.06
C ILE A 324 17.34 -15.50 -30.99
N THR A 325 16.66 -15.06 -32.04
CA THR A 325 17.14 -13.96 -32.89
C THR A 325 16.69 -12.61 -32.33
N CYS A 326 17.63 -11.78 -31.90
CA CYS A 326 17.38 -10.40 -31.47
C CYS A 326 17.22 -9.47 -32.70
N GLY A 327 16.46 -8.38 -32.57
CA GLY A 327 16.15 -7.45 -33.65
C GLY A 327 14.68 -7.03 -33.66
N ALA A 328 14.15 -6.71 -34.85
CA ALA A 328 12.78 -6.21 -35.04
C ALA A 328 11.73 -7.33 -34.91
N ASN A 329 11.57 -7.86 -33.71
CA ASN A 329 10.65 -8.95 -33.35
C ASN A 329 10.37 -8.95 -31.84
N ASP A 330 9.46 -9.81 -31.38
CA ASP A 330 9.12 -10.05 -29.98
C ASP A 330 9.63 -11.43 -29.48
N ASN A 331 10.75 -11.92 -30.04
CA ASN A 331 11.26 -13.25 -29.72
C ASN A 331 11.69 -13.42 -28.26
N TRP A 332 11.84 -12.34 -27.48
CA TRP A 332 12.04 -12.41 -26.02
C TRP A 332 11.02 -13.33 -25.34
N LYS A 333 9.79 -13.41 -25.87
CA LYS A 333 8.71 -14.29 -25.39
C LYS A 333 9.01 -15.79 -25.48
N GLN A 334 10.05 -16.18 -26.23
CA GLN A 334 10.45 -17.58 -26.43
C GLN A 334 11.50 -18.04 -25.42
N GLY A 335 12.07 -17.13 -24.61
CA GLY A 335 13.03 -17.45 -23.56
C GLY A 335 12.38 -18.05 -22.30
N ASN A 336 13.21 -18.42 -21.32
CA ASN A 336 12.77 -18.63 -19.94
C ASN A 336 12.46 -17.25 -19.34
N ILE A 337 11.20 -16.97 -19.04
CA ILE A 337 10.75 -15.61 -18.71
C ILE A 337 11.10 -15.22 -17.28
N LEU A 338 11.77 -14.07 -17.13
CA LEU A 338 12.05 -13.44 -15.84
C LEU A 338 10.99 -12.41 -15.49
N PHE A 339 10.63 -11.52 -16.43
CA PHE A 339 9.63 -10.47 -16.22
C PHE A 339 8.67 -10.47 -17.43
N ASP A 340 7.37 -10.55 -17.17
CA ASP A 340 6.33 -10.57 -18.18
C ASP A 340 5.30 -9.46 -17.93
N ARG A 341 5.39 -8.40 -18.74
CA ARG A 341 4.35 -7.40 -18.92
C ARG A 341 3.82 -7.51 -20.36
N SER A 342 3.47 -8.71 -20.79
CA SER A 342 2.66 -8.91 -21.99
C SER A 342 1.18 -8.73 -21.72
N ARG A 343 0.37 -8.72 -22.78
CA ARG A 343 -1.07 -8.66 -22.66
C ARG A 343 -1.71 -9.82 -23.39
N SER A 344 -2.79 -10.33 -22.83
CA SER A 344 -3.63 -11.37 -23.40
C SER A 344 -4.28 -10.91 -24.70
N THR A 345 -4.54 -9.61 -24.82
CA THR A 345 -5.05 -8.96 -26.03
C THR A 345 -4.37 -7.61 -26.25
N GLY A 346 -4.17 -7.25 -27.52
CA GLY A 346 -3.64 -5.94 -27.91
C GLY A 346 -2.11 -5.88 -27.95
N THR A 347 -1.59 -4.69 -27.67
CA THR A 347 -0.18 -4.28 -27.75
C THR A 347 0.20 -3.52 -26.47
N ASN A 348 1.35 -2.84 -26.42
CA ASN A 348 1.93 -2.22 -25.22
C ASN A 348 2.48 -3.28 -24.26
N GLU A 349 3.50 -3.98 -24.73
CA GLU A 349 4.10 -5.09 -24.01
C GLU A 349 5.57 -4.82 -23.78
N TRP A 350 6.09 -5.36 -22.69
CA TRP A 350 7.53 -5.52 -22.51
C TRP A 350 7.81 -6.72 -21.62
N GLY A 351 9.04 -7.19 -21.67
CA GLY A 351 9.47 -8.24 -20.78
C GLY A 351 10.92 -8.65 -20.98
N VAL A 352 11.38 -9.48 -20.05
CA VAL A 352 12.76 -9.93 -19.98
C VAL A 352 12.77 -11.44 -19.86
N SER A 353 13.68 -12.08 -20.58
CA SER A 353 13.89 -13.52 -20.51
C SER A 353 15.36 -13.88 -20.59
N ILE A 354 15.68 -15.12 -20.22
CA ILE A 354 16.99 -15.73 -20.44
C ILE A 354 16.88 -16.77 -21.56
N THR A 355 17.84 -16.76 -22.47
CA THR A 355 17.87 -17.58 -23.69
C THR A 355 19.32 -17.93 -24.00
N SER A 356 19.66 -19.22 -24.12
CA SER A 356 21.06 -19.65 -24.32
C SER A 356 22.06 -19.01 -23.32
N GLY A 357 21.60 -18.75 -22.09
CA GLY A 357 22.38 -18.14 -21.02
C GLY A 357 22.55 -16.61 -21.07
N ILE A 358 22.02 -15.92 -22.09
CA ILE A 358 22.05 -14.45 -22.20
C ILE A 358 20.69 -13.83 -21.89
N ILE A 359 20.68 -12.55 -21.51
CA ILE A 359 19.45 -11.79 -21.28
C ILE A 359 18.89 -11.28 -22.60
N ALA A 360 17.58 -11.41 -22.78
CA ALA A 360 16.80 -10.77 -23.83
C ALA A 360 15.78 -9.82 -23.22
N PHE A 361 15.77 -8.57 -23.68
CA PHE A 361 14.78 -7.56 -23.32
C PHE A 361 14.02 -7.16 -24.57
N GLY A 362 12.70 -7.24 -24.54
CA GLY A 362 11.89 -6.78 -25.66
C GLY A 362 10.72 -5.90 -25.29
N VAL A 363 10.31 -5.12 -26.27
CA VAL A 363 9.23 -4.12 -26.19
C VAL A 363 8.39 -4.20 -27.45
N THR A 364 7.07 -4.21 -27.28
CA THR A 364 6.06 -4.07 -28.34
C THR A 364 5.30 -2.77 -28.11
N GLY A 365 5.40 -1.82 -29.04
CA GLY A 365 4.67 -0.55 -28.95
C GLY A 365 3.22 -0.66 -29.40
N SER A 366 2.46 0.42 -29.24
CA SER A 366 1.01 0.47 -29.55
C SER A 366 0.65 0.08 -30.99
N SER A 367 1.54 0.37 -31.95
CA SER A 367 1.37 -0.01 -33.37
C SER A 367 1.60 -1.50 -33.67
N GLY A 368 2.05 -2.28 -32.68
CA GLY A 368 2.48 -3.67 -32.85
C GLY A 368 3.93 -3.82 -33.34
N SER A 369 4.65 -2.72 -33.61
CA SER A 369 6.09 -2.80 -33.87
C SER A 369 6.81 -3.32 -32.62
N ALA A 370 7.71 -4.29 -32.80
CA ALA A 370 8.45 -4.90 -31.72
C ALA A 370 9.97 -4.81 -31.93
N ARG A 371 10.70 -4.78 -30.80
CA ARG A 371 12.16 -4.83 -30.75
C ARG A 371 12.59 -5.70 -29.59
N THR A 372 13.52 -6.62 -29.86
CA THR A 372 14.22 -7.43 -28.84
C THR A 372 15.71 -7.13 -28.93
N ILE A 373 16.32 -6.68 -27.83
CA ILE A 373 17.77 -6.53 -27.68
C ILE A 373 18.30 -7.60 -26.72
N CYS A 374 19.55 -8.03 -26.89
CA CYS A 374 20.12 -9.09 -26.08
C CYS A 374 21.50 -8.73 -25.52
N SER A 375 21.88 -9.34 -24.40
CA SER A 375 23.22 -9.20 -23.85
C SER A 375 24.23 -9.97 -24.70
N GLN A 376 25.50 -9.58 -24.61
CA GLN A 376 26.60 -10.32 -25.22
C GLN A 376 27.24 -11.29 -24.22
N THR A 377 27.10 -10.99 -22.94
CA THR A 377 27.62 -11.75 -21.81
C THR A 377 26.55 -12.70 -21.29
N ARG A 378 26.95 -13.93 -20.98
CA ARG A 378 26.12 -14.92 -20.29
C ARG A 378 26.02 -14.61 -18.81
N VAL A 379 24.89 -14.97 -18.21
CA VAL A 379 24.56 -14.70 -16.80
C VAL A 379 24.08 -15.94 -16.05
N ASP A 380 24.26 -17.13 -16.65
CA ASP A 380 23.88 -18.43 -16.12
C ASP A 380 25.09 -19.26 -15.66
N ASP A 381 26.11 -18.62 -15.12
CA ASP A 381 27.36 -19.28 -14.70
C ASP A 381 27.37 -19.72 -13.22
N GLY A 382 26.25 -19.52 -12.51
CA GLY A 382 26.12 -19.81 -11.08
C GLY A 382 26.57 -18.66 -10.16
N ALA A 383 27.04 -17.54 -10.70
CA ALA A 383 27.30 -16.31 -9.95
C ALA A 383 26.07 -15.39 -9.90
N TRP A 384 26.11 -14.42 -8.98
CA TRP A 384 25.19 -13.30 -8.96
C TRP A 384 25.61 -12.25 -10.00
N HIS A 385 24.67 -11.79 -10.80
CA HIS A 385 24.85 -10.73 -11.77
C HIS A 385 23.86 -9.60 -11.53
N HIS A 386 24.31 -8.37 -11.72
CA HIS A 386 23.45 -7.19 -11.74
C HIS A 386 23.00 -6.92 -13.17
N ILE A 387 21.69 -6.89 -13.39
CA ILE A 387 21.12 -6.62 -14.71
C ILE A 387 20.40 -5.28 -14.65
N THR A 388 20.52 -4.50 -15.72
CA THR A 388 19.74 -3.27 -15.88
C THR A 388 19.23 -3.16 -17.29
N ILE A 389 17.92 -2.89 -17.42
CA ILE A 389 17.30 -2.42 -18.64
C ILE A 389 16.77 -1.01 -18.44
N GLN A 390 16.77 -0.22 -19.51
CA GLN A 390 16.11 1.08 -19.49
C GLN A 390 15.55 1.46 -20.85
N ARG A 391 14.50 2.28 -20.82
CA ARG A 391 13.84 2.84 -22.00
C ARG A 391 13.60 4.33 -21.84
N ASN A 392 13.90 5.10 -22.88
CA ASN A 392 13.55 6.51 -22.99
C ASN A 392 12.15 6.66 -23.62
N ARG A 393 11.34 7.59 -23.12
CA ARG A 393 9.93 7.81 -23.52
C ARG A 393 9.65 9.18 -24.09
N PHE A 394 10.61 10.09 -24.13
CA PHE A 394 10.40 11.38 -24.76
C PHE A 394 11.58 11.75 -25.66
N ASP A 395 11.26 12.20 -26.87
CA ASP A 395 12.21 12.97 -27.65
C ASP A 395 12.36 14.32 -26.95
N SER A 396 13.56 14.66 -26.53
CA SER A 396 13.74 15.93 -25.82
C SER A 396 13.63 17.08 -26.83
N THR A 397 13.00 18.18 -26.44
CA THR A 397 13.02 19.43 -27.24
C THR A 397 14.46 19.98 -27.44
N SER A 398 15.47 19.36 -26.78
CA SER A 398 16.92 19.59 -26.87
C SER A 398 17.75 18.29 -27.10
N GLY A 399 17.16 17.25 -27.72
CA GLY A 399 17.49 15.79 -27.68
C GLY A 399 18.94 15.30 -27.55
N ILE A 400 19.19 14.34 -26.64
CA ILE A 400 20.34 13.41 -26.74
C ILE A 400 19.89 12.01 -27.20
N TYR A 401 18.71 11.53 -26.78
CA TYR A 401 18.21 10.19 -27.11
C TYR A 401 16.80 10.24 -27.71
N ALA A 402 16.52 9.31 -28.64
CA ALA A 402 15.21 9.18 -29.27
C ALA A 402 14.19 8.53 -28.32
N ASP A 403 12.92 8.87 -28.47
CA ASP A 403 11.82 8.08 -27.90
C ASP A 403 11.96 6.61 -28.34
N GLY A 404 11.77 5.68 -27.40
CA GLY A 404 11.93 4.25 -27.61
C GLY A 404 13.37 3.75 -27.55
N GLN A 405 14.37 4.59 -27.31
CA GLN A 405 15.75 4.11 -27.11
C GLN A 405 15.81 3.12 -25.94
N LEU A 406 16.40 1.95 -26.19
CA LEU A 406 16.55 0.86 -25.23
C LEU A 406 18.03 0.68 -24.85
N TRP A 407 18.31 0.28 -23.62
CA TRP A 407 19.63 -0.16 -23.19
C TRP A 407 19.53 -1.42 -22.34
N LEU A 408 20.57 -2.24 -22.40
CA LEU A 408 20.77 -3.42 -21.57
C LEU A 408 22.21 -3.44 -21.06
N PHE A 409 22.36 -3.57 -19.75
CA PHE A 409 23.63 -3.67 -19.03
C PHE A 409 23.69 -4.99 -18.27
N VAL A 410 24.90 -5.55 -18.18
CA VAL A 410 25.24 -6.69 -17.32
C VAL A 410 26.45 -6.28 -16.50
N ASP A 411 26.35 -6.38 -15.17
CA ASP A 411 27.37 -5.99 -14.19
C ASP A 411 27.90 -4.57 -14.43
N GLY A 412 26.99 -3.64 -14.75
CA GLY A 412 27.32 -2.25 -15.01
C GLY A 412 27.97 -1.98 -16.38
N VAL A 413 28.17 -3.01 -17.20
CA VAL A 413 28.74 -2.87 -18.55
C VAL A 413 27.65 -2.85 -19.60
N LEU A 414 27.61 -1.79 -20.41
CA LEU A 414 26.66 -1.66 -21.53
C LEU A 414 26.89 -2.80 -22.54
N GLN A 415 25.86 -3.61 -22.74
CA GLN A 415 25.90 -4.73 -23.68
C GLN A 415 25.36 -4.31 -25.05
N THR A 416 24.17 -3.72 -25.07
CA THR A 416 23.45 -3.38 -26.31
C THR A 416 22.59 -2.14 -26.10
N THR A 417 22.46 -1.33 -27.15
CA THR A 417 21.50 -0.23 -27.20
C THR A 417 20.96 -0.06 -28.62
N GLU A 418 19.64 0.07 -28.76
CA GLU A 418 18.95 0.24 -30.04
C GLU A 418 17.71 1.12 -29.89
N ILE A 419 17.22 1.68 -30.98
CA ILE A 419 15.93 2.36 -31.02
C ILE A 419 14.82 1.29 -31.16
N GLY A 420 14.00 1.18 -30.12
CA GLY A 420 12.79 0.37 -30.08
C GLY A 420 11.53 1.15 -30.46
N PRO A 421 10.34 0.56 -30.19
CA PRO A 421 9.07 1.23 -30.41
C PRO A 421 8.93 2.50 -29.57
N THR A 422 8.36 3.54 -30.18
CA THR A 422 8.10 4.86 -29.59
C THR A 422 6.76 4.90 -28.84
N GLY A 423 6.54 5.95 -28.05
CA GLY A 423 5.26 6.26 -27.44
C GLY A 423 5.02 5.51 -26.13
N ASP A 424 3.80 5.66 -25.62
CA ASP A 424 3.39 5.04 -24.37
C ASP A 424 3.26 3.52 -24.54
N ILE A 425 3.81 2.80 -23.56
CA ILE A 425 3.71 1.34 -23.46
C ILE A 425 3.21 0.89 -22.07
N SER A 426 2.67 1.80 -21.25
CA SER A 426 1.99 1.46 -20.01
C SER A 426 0.83 0.50 -20.24
N TYR A 427 0.40 -0.18 -19.19
CA TYR A 427 -0.85 -0.93 -19.24
C TYR A 427 -1.94 0.11 -19.40
N PRO A 428 -2.89 -0.06 -20.31
CA PRO A 428 -3.98 0.91 -20.40
C PRO A 428 -4.88 0.81 -19.16
N ASP A 429 -5.22 1.94 -18.54
CA ASP A 429 -6.06 2.04 -17.32
C ASP A 429 -7.46 1.38 -17.42
N ASP A 430 -7.91 1.00 -18.62
CA ASP A 430 -9.21 0.36 -18.89
C ASP A 430 -9.07 -0.97 -19.66
N ALA A 431 -7.86 -1.54 -19.68
CA ALA A 431 -7.58 -2.74 -20.45
C ALA A 431 -8.20 -3.98 -19.82
N LEU A 432 -9.31 -4.41 -20.42
CA LEU A 432 -9.93 -5.69 -20.10
C LEU A 432 -9.07 -6.87 -20.58
N PRO A 433 -8.85 -7.89 -19.71
CA PRO A 433 -8.25 -9.14 -20.13
C PRO A 433 -9.07 -9.84 -21.23
N GLY A 434 -8.38 -10.61 -22.06
CA GLY A 434 -9.02 -11.51 -23.01
C GLY A 434 -9.93 -12.53 -22.31
N SER A 435 -10.98 -12.96 -23.01
CA SER A 435 -11.95 -13.91 -22.45
C SER A 435 -11.37 -15.32 -22.25
N THR A 436 -10.24 -15.64 -22.89
CA THR A 436 -9.61 -16.96 -22.78
C THR A 436 -8.11 -16.86 -23.03
N CYS A 437 -7.35 -17.47 -22.13
CA CYS A 437 -5.91 -17.74 -22.24
C CYS A 437 -5.68 -19.27 -22.29
N PRO A 438 -4.48 -19.74 -22.68
CA PRO A 438 -4.17 -21.17 -22.74
C PRO A 438 -4.50 -21.99 -21.48
N ASP A 439 -4.43 -21.37 -20.30
CA ASP A 439 -4.71 -21.93 -18.97
C ASP A 439 -6.14 -21.65 -18.46
N GLY A 440 -7.00 -21.06 -19.28
CA GLY A 440 -8.39 -20.77 -18.94
C GLY A 440 -8.69 -19.29 -19.01
N VAL A 441 -8.91 -18.66 -17.85
CA VAL A 441 -9.16 -17.20 -17.76
C VAL A 441 -7.82 -16.49 -17.68
N CYS A 442 -7.68 -15.35 -18.36
CA CYS A 442 -6.48 -14.51 -18.33
C CYS A 442 -6.33 -13.75 -16.99
N ALA A 443 -6.23 -14.49 -15.89
CA ALA A 443 -6.24 -13.96 -14.53
C ALA A 443 -5.02 -13.07 -14.23
N ASP A 444 -3.88 -13.39 -14.83
CA ASP A 444 -2.60 -12.71 -14.61
C ASP A 444 -2.40 -11.49 -15.54
N ASP A 445 -3.40 -11.10 -16.34
CA ASP A 445 -3.23 -10.05 -17.35
C ASP A 445 -2.99 -8.66 -16.77
N GLY A 446 -3.64 -8.34 -15.64
CA GLY A 446 -3.47 -7.07 -14.91
C GLY A 446 -2.23 -7.00 -14.01
N TYR A 447 -1.26 -7.92 -14.16
CA TYR A 447 -0.08 -8.01 -13.29
C TYR A 447 1.24 -7.98 -14.07
N LEU A 448 2.30 -7.38 -13.55
CA LEU A 448 3.66 -7.77 -13.91
C LEU A 448 3.93 -9.14 -13.27
N ILE A 449 4.26 -10.13 -14.09
CA ILE A 449 4.63 -11.46 -13.59
C ILE A 449 6.14 -11.60 -13.57
N VAL A 450 6.68 -12.09 -12.45
CA VAL A 450 8.10 -12.39 -12.31
C VAL A 450 8.29 -13.90 -12.14
N GLY A 451 9.25 -14.46 -12.87
CA GLY A 451 9.63 -15.88 -12.82
C GLY A 451 8.91 -16.78 -13.83
N ALA A 452 7.83 -16.32 -14.46
CA ALA A 452 7.05 -17.10 -15.42
C ALA A 452 6.38 -16.24 -16.49
N ARG A 453 5.81 -16.91 -17.49
CA ARG A 453 4.84 -16.31 -18.41
C ARG A 453 3.51 -16.02 -17.69
N LYS A 454 2.80 -14.98 -18.14
CA LYS A 454 1.45 -14.63 -17.63
C LYS A 454 0.45 -15.78 -17.74
N TYR A 455 0.41 -16.39 -18.90
CA TYR A 455 -0.37 -17.58 -19.16
C TYR A 455 0.59 -18.76 -19.22
N ASP A 456 0.19 -19.94 -18.72
CA ASP A 456 1.01 -21.16 -18.62
C ASP A 456 1.44 -21.74 -19.99
N GLN A 457 2.18 -20.95 -20.78
CA GLN A 457 2.63 -21.22 -22.13
C GLN A 457 4.01 -20.61 -22.33
N GLY A 458 5.04 -21.40 -22.15
CA GLY A 458 6.43 -20.99 -22.37
C GLY A 458 7.33 -21.60 -21.32
N SER A 459 8.59 -21.16 -21.33
CA SER A 459 9.55 -21.60 -20.32
C SER A 459 9.56 -20.57 -19.18
N ALA A 460 9.51 -21.05 -17.94
CA ALA A 460 9.66 -20.22 -16.75
C ALA A 460 11.12 -20.14 -16.31
N PHE A 461 11.49 -19.05 -15.65
CA PHE A 461 12.84 -18.88 -15.12
C PHE A 461 13.11 -19.83 -13.96
N SER A 462 14.27 -20.49 -13.99
CA SER A 462 14.81 -21.21 -12.83
C SER A 462 16.07 -20.49 -12.36
N GLY A 463 15.98 -19.82 -11.23
CA GLY A 463 17.10 -19.11 -10.61
C GLY A 463 16.69 -18.40 -9.33
N TRP A 464 17.48 -17.40 -8.93
CA TRP A 464 17.19 -16.49 -7.83
C TRP A 464 17.11 -15.07 -8.37
N ILE A 465 16.22 -14.27 -7.83
CA ILE A 465 16.13 -12.83 -8.07
C ILE A 465 16.19 -12.13 -6.72
N ASP A 466 16.90 -11.01 -6.67
CA ASP A 466 17.03 -10.17 -5.49
C ASP A 466 16.97 -8.68 -5.84
N ASP A 467 16.50 -7.90 -4.87
CA ASP A 467 16.57 -6.44 -4.82
C ASP A 467 16.22 -5.73 -6.15
N VAL A 468 14.94 -5.86 -6.52
CA VAL A 468 14.38 -5.31 -7.77
C VAL A 468 14.00 -3.85 -7.57
N ARG A 469 14.66 -2.96 -8.31
CA ARG A 469 14.35 -1.53 -8.34
C ARG A 469 13.76 -1.11 -9.67
N VAL A 470 12.69 -0.31 -9.57
CA VAL A 470 12.07 0.37 -10.71
C VAL A 470 12.22 1.88 -10.54
N SER A 471 12.52 2.60 -11.62
CA SER A 471 12.67 4.06 -11.59
C SER A 471 12.06 4.74 -12.81
N TRP A 472 11.57 5.97 -12.63
CA TRP A 472 10.86 6.74 -13.67
C TRP A 472 11.77 7.68 -14.50
N TRP A 473 13.08 7.63 -14.25
CA TRP A 473 14.08 8.45 -14.93
C TRP A 473 15.31 7.63 -15.31
N LEU A 474 15.92 7.91 -16.47
CA LEU A 474 17.13 7.22 -16.91
C LEU A 474 18.27 7.40 -15.90
N ARG A 475 18.83 6.28 -15.44
CA ARG A 475 19.94 6.28 -14.46
C ARG A 475 21.31 6.19 -15.11
N TYR A 476 21.44 5.44 -16.21
CA TYR A 476 22.74 5.06 -16.75
C TYR A 476 22.86 5.46 -18.22
N LEU A 477 23.81 6.34 -18.53
CA LEU A 477 24.08 6.80 -19.91
C LEU A 477 25.33 6.14 -20.53
N GLY A 478 25.96 5.24 -19.79
CA GLY A 478 27.16 4.49 -20.13
C GLY A 478 27.48 3.49 -19.04
N ASN A 479 28.68 2.91 -19.05
CA ASN A 479 29.08 1.95 -18.03
C ASN A 479 29.06 2.58 -16.63
N PHE A 480 28.71 1.78 -15.63
CA PHE A 480 28.64 2.17 -14.23
C PHE A 480 29.19 1.04 -13.33
N ILE A 481 29.32 1.34 -12.04
CA ILE A 481 29.68 0.34 -11.03
C ILE A 481 28.36 -0.10 -10.38
N PRO A 482 28.00 -1.40 -10.44
CA PRO A 482 26.83 -1.91 -9.73
C PRO A 482 26.88 -1.56 -8.24
N PRO A 483 25.73 -1.37 -7.58
CA PRO A 483 25.71 -1.15 -6.15
C PRO A 483 26.34 -2.34 -5.41
N SER A 484 27.04 -2.11 -4.31
CA SER A 484 27.61 -3.19 -3.48
C SER A 484 26.76 -3.50 -2.24
N GLU A 485 25.68 -2.74 -2.08
CA GLU A 485 24.69 -2.79 -1.00
C GLU A 485 23.30 -2.81 -1.66
N PRO A 486 22.22 -3.15 -0.93
CA PRO A 486 20.87 -3.05 -1.47
C PRO A 486 20.62 -1.68 -2.11
N HIS A 487 19.91 -1.64 -3.23
CA HIS A 487 19.69 -0.42 -4.01
C HIS A 487 19.18 0.70 -3.10
N PRO A 488 19.76 1.90 -3.15
CA PRO A 488 19.26 3.00 -2.33
C PRO A 488 17.89 3.44 -2.84
N GLN A 489 17.04 3.84 -1.90
CA GLN A 489 15.85 4.61 -2.19
C GLN A 489 16.26 6.06 -2.51
N ASP A 490 15.77 6.60 -3.62
CA ASP A 490 15.96 8.00 -3.98
C ASP A 490 14.71 8.56 -4.66
N GLY A 491 14.71 9.85 -5.00
CA GLY A 491 13.55 10.53 -5.61
C GLY A 491 13.15 10.02 -7.01
N TYR A 492 13.95 9.14 -7.62
CA TYR A 492 13.63 8.48 -8.88
C TYR A 492 13.09 7.07 -8.70
N THR A 493 13.25 6.46 -7.52
CA THR A 493 12.70 5.14 -7.20
C THR A 493 11.18 5.19 -7.15
N VAL A 494 10.55 4.34 -7.95
CA VAL A 494 9.10 4.20 -8.04
C VAL A 494 8.61 3.00 -7.26
N SER A 495 9.40 1.93 -7.28
CA SER A 495 9.11 0.69 -6.56
C SER A 495 10.42 -0.02 -6.22
N LEU A 496 10.46 -0.67 -5.07
CA LEU A 496 11.62 -1.40 -4.58
C LEU A 496 11.19 -2.65 -3.80
N HIS A 497 11.48 -3.83 -4.37
CA HIS A 497 11.20 -5.12 -3.76
C HIS A 497 12.50 -5.77 -3.29
N ARG A 498 12.66 -5.88 -1.97
CA ARG A 498 13.88 -6.39 -1.32
C ARG A 498 13.92 -7.92 -1.20
N PHE A 499 12.76 -8.58 -1.29
CA PHE A 499 12.61 -10.02 -1.04
C PHE A 499 13.23 -10.52 0.27
N SER A 500 13.26 -9.67 1.30
CA SER A 500 13.87 -9.92 2.61
C SER A 500 12.83 -10.16 3.71
N GLU A 501 11.56 -10.38 3.34
CA GLU A 501 10.46 -10.67 4.27
C GLU A 501 10.59 -12.05 4.94
N GLY A 502 11.53 -12.88 4.50
CA GLY A 502 11.78 -14.23 4.99
C GLY A 502 10.70 -15.22 4.55
N THR A 503 9.61 -15.32 5.30
CA THR A 503 8.48 -16.21 4.99
C THR A 503 7.17 -15.44 4.96
N ALA A 504 6.68 -15.15 3.76
CA ALA A 504 5.38 -14.55 3.53
C ALA A 504 4.91 -14.84 2.10
N GLU A 505 3.61 -14.71 1.86
CA GLU A 505 3.04 -14.75 0.51
C GLU A 505 2.96 -13.35 -0.12
N THR A 506 3.23 -12.29 0.66
CA THR A 506 3.24 -10.90 0.19
C THR A 506 4.67 -10.38 0.13
N ILE A 507 5.01 -9.73 -0.98
CA ILE A 507 6.25 -8.95 -1.12
C ILE A 507 5.87 -7.47 -1.06
N TYR A 508 6.53 -6.71 -0.19
CA TYR A 508 6.22 -5.31 0.00
C TYR A 508 7.04 -4.42 -0.92
N ASP A 509 6.40 -3.36 -1.42
CA ASP A 509 7.08 -2.24 -2.03
C ASP A 509 7.61 -1.30 -0.94
N THR A 510 8.93 -1.21 -0.87
CA THR A 510 9.70 -0.42 0.10
C THR A 510 10.27 0.86 -0.51
N GLY A 511 9.88 1.19 -1.75
CA GLY A 511 10.42 2.32 -2.50
C GLY A 511 9.98 3.69 -1.99
N GLY A 512 8.99 3.74 -1.09
CA GLY A 512 8.47 4.96 -0.48
C GLY A 512 7.99 6.01 -1.47
N TYR A 513 7.58 5.58 -2.67
CA TYR A 513 7.10 6.49 -3.69
C TYR A 513 5.76 7.09 -3.27
N ASP A 514 5.71 8.42 -3.26
CA ASP A 514 4.53 9.15 -2.81
C ASP A 514 3.25 8.76 -3.57
N GLY A 515 3.39 8.44 -4.86
CA GLY A 515 2.31 8.04 -5.76
C GLY A 515 1.70 6.67 -5.47
N GLY A 516 2.12 5.98 -4.40
CA GLY A 516 1.53 4.73 -3.92
C GLY A 516 2.53 3.58 -3.90
N THR A 517 2.00 2.38 -3.74
CA THR A 517 2.77 1.15 -3.53
C THR A 517 2.45 0.13 -4.61
N SER A 518 3.44 -0.69 -4.96
CA SER A 518 3.27 -1.80 -5.89
C SER A 518 3.59 -3.14 -5.21
N ASN A 519 2.88 -3.47 -4.13
CA ASN A 519 3.09 -4.75 -3.42
C ASN A 519 2.79 -5.94 -4.36
N GLY A 520 3.52 -7.03 -4.19
CA GLY A 520 3.31 -8.27 -4.94
C GLY A 520 2.83 -9.43 -4.08
N SER A 521 2.34 -10.48 -4.72
CA SER A 521 1.97 -11.75 -4.09
C SER A 521 2.63 -12.94 -4.78
N LEU A 522 3.09 -13.90 -3.98
CA LEU A 522 3.61 -15.17 -4.44
C LEU A 522 2.47 -16.16 -4.65
N ALA A 523 2.67 -17.11 -5.57
CA ALA A 523 1.79 -18.26 -5.76
C ALA A 523 2.53 -19.51 -6.21
#